data_AF-A0A0D7AT38-F1
#
_entry.id   AF-A0A0D7AT38-F1
#
_cell.length_a   1.000
_cell.length_b   1.000
_cell.length_c   1.000
_cell.angle_alpha   90.00
_cell.angle_beta   90.00
_cell.angle_gamma   90.00
#
_symmetry.space_group_name_H-M   'P 1'
#
loop_
_entity.id
_entity.type
_entity.pdbx_description
1 polymer ?
#
loop_
_entity_poly.entity_id
_entity_poly.type
_entity_poly.pdbx_seq_one_letter_code
_entity_poly.pdbx_strand_id
1 'polypeptide(L)'
;MPATGALPPHMPTTDSLVRDEFWSWWRWLQPEWRETPPATYPLTKEDRELAEDDWEGVDASGNNGIINVMAYLLFWGMRVVQTGAGRQEWIDALCDVEWVLSKMLEQ
;
A
#
# COMPACT_ATOMS: atom_id res chain seq x y z
N MET A 1 7.72 -6.86 -13.12
CA MET A 1 6.47 -7.46 -13.66
C MET A 1 5.45 -6.34 -13.78
N PRO A 2 4.62 -6.26 -14.83
CA PRO A 2 3.58 -5.23 -14.88
C PRO A 2 2.59 -5.49 -13.73
N ALA A 3 2.24 -4.42 -13.01
CA ALA A 3 1.26 -4.45 -11.93
C ALA A 3 -0.08 -4.90 -12.50
N THR A 4 -0.42 -6.17 -12.31
CA THR A 4 -1.79 -6.62 -12.51
C THR A 4 -2.53 -6.05 -11.30
N GLY A 5 -3.62 -5.31 -11.47
CA GLY A 5 -4.38 -4.72 -10.35
C GLY A 5 -4.99 -5.75 -9.36
N ALA A 6 -4.59 -7.02 -9.46
CA ALA A 6 -4.96 -8.11 -8.61
C ALA A 6 -3.88 -8.38 -7.56
N LEU A 7 -4.34 -8.65 -6.34
CA LEU A 7 -3.52 -9.18 -5.27
C LEU A 7 -2.81 -10.47 -5.73
N PRO A 8 -1.53 -10.69 -5.39
CA PRO A 8 -0.84 -11.94 -5.65
C PRO A 8 -1.63 -13.13 -5.09
N PRO A 9 -1.83 -14.22 -5.86
CA PRO A 9 -2.60 -15.38 -5.40
C PRO A 9 -1.90 -16.14 -4.25
N HIS A 10 -0.59 -15.92 -4.09
CA HIS A 10 0.23 -16.48 -3.04
C HIS A 10 1.16 -15.40 -2.49
N MET A 11 1.42 -15.44 -1.18
CA MET A 11 2.36 -14.51 -0.54
C MET A 11 3.80 -14.79 -1.04
N PRO A 12 4.56 -13.76 -1.48
CA PRO A 12 5.93 -13.97 -1.94
C PRO A 12 6.87 -14.61 -0.93
N THR A 13 7.88 -15.31 -1.44
CA THR A 13 8.80 -16.12 -0.63
C THR A 13 9.93 -15.32 0.01
N THR A 14 10.21 -14.09 -0.43
CA THR A 14 11.27 -13.21 0.11
C THR A 14 10.71 -11.87 0.56
N ASP A 15 11.22 -11.31 1.66
CA ASP A 15 10.73 -10.05 2.26
C ASP A 15 10.75 -8.86 1.28
N SER A 16 11.77 -8.79 0.41
CA SER A 16 11.85 -7.76 -0.63
C SER A 16 10.71 -7.87 -1.64
N LEU A 17 10.36 -9.07 -2.08
CA LEU A 17 9.24 -9.28 -3.00
C LEU A 17 7.90 -8.93 -2.33
N VAL A 18 7.72 -9.26 -1.04
CA VAL A 18 6.50 -8.89 -0.31
C VAL A 18 6.30 -7.37 -0.32
N ARG A 19 7.37 -6.64 -0.01
CA ARG A 19 7.40 -5.17 -0.04
C ARG A 19 7.13 -4.63 -1.45
N ASP A 20 7.88 -5.10 -2.44
CA ASP A 20 7.85 -4.56 -3.80
C ASP A 20 6.48 -4.80 -4.46
N GLU A 21 5.88 -5.97 -4.24
CA GLU A 21 4.53 -6.27 -4.72
C GLU A 21 3.47 -5.41 -4.03
N PHE A 22 3.56 -5.22 -2.70
CA PHE A 22 2.65 -4.33 -1.99
C PHE A 22 2.71 -2.92 -2.56
N TRP A 23 3.90 -2.34 -2.64
CA TRP A 23 4.09 -0.96 -3.05
C TRP A 23 3.79 -0.71 -4.53
N SER A 24 3.97 -1.72 -5.37
CA SER A 24 3.52 -1.67 -6.77
C SER A 24 2.00 -1.70 -6.88
N TRP A 25 1.34 -2.56 -6.11
CA TRP A 25 -0.12 -2.71 -6.14
C TRP A 25 -0.83 -1.56 -5.45
N TRP A 26 -0.36 -1.14 -4.28
CA TRP A 26 -0.91 -0.05 -3.50
C TRP A 26 -0.92 1.28 -4.26
N ARG A 27 0.16 1.57 -5.00
CA ARG A 27 0.23 2.74 -5.91
C ARG A 27 -0.77 2.69 -7.03
N TRP A 28 -1.01 1.50 -7.60
CA TRP A 28 -2.01 1.33 -8.66
C TRP A 28 -3.43 1.63 -8.18
N LEU A 29 -3.70 1.43 -6.88
CA LEU A 29 -4.98 1.79 -6.26
C LEU A 29 -5.10 3.28 -5.90
N GLN A 30 -4.01 4.05 -5.96
CA GLN A 30 -4.06 5.46 -5.59
C GLN A 30 -4.61 6.32 -6.74
N PRO A 31 -5.27 7.44 -6.43
CA PRO A 31 -5.70 8.39 -7.44
C PRO A 31 -4.53 8.90 -8.29
N GLU A 32 -4.78 9.20 -9.57
CA GLU A 32 -3.75 9.70 -10.50
C GLU A 32 -3.10 11.01 -10.01
N TRP A 33 -3.87 11.87 -9.33
CA TRP A 33 -3.38 13.14 -8.77
C TRP A 33 -2.41 12.97 -7.61
N ARG A 34 -2.29 11.77 -7.01
CA ARG A 34 -1.38 11.50 -5.88
C ARG A 34 0.10 11.44 -6.30
N GLU A 35 0.42 11.58 -7.60
CA GLU A 35 1.78 11.66 -8.18
C GLU A 35 2.84 10.78 -7.49
N THR A 36 2.55 9.49 -7.29
CA THR A 36 3.46 8.62 -6.51
C THR A 36 4.78 8.38 -7.26
N PRO A 37 5.96 8.59 -6.64
CA PRO A 37 7.24 8.34 -7.29
C PRO A 37 7.46 6.85 -7.63
N PRO A 38 8.29 6.50 -8.63
CA PRO A 38 8.44 5.13 -9.14
C PRO A 38 8.87 4.08 -8.09
N ALA A 39 7.93 3.16 -7.84
CA ALA A 39 7.94 1.74 -7.45
C ALA A 39 8.90 1.14 -6.40
N THR A 40 10.05 1.73 -6.02
CA THR A 40 11.04 0.99 -5.20
C THR A 40 11.17 1.46 -3.76
N TYR A 41 10.58 2.59 -3.41
CA TYR A 41 10.69 3.18 -2.06
C TYR A 41 9.34 3.27 -1.36
N PRO A 42 9.28 3.11 -0.03
CA PRO A 42 8.08 3.41 0.74
C PRO A 42 7.63 4.86 0.54
N LEU A 43 6.32 5.11 0.56
CA LEU A 43 5.79 6.47 0.65
C LEU A 43 6.04 7.00 2.06
N THR A 44 6.72 8.14 2.13
CA THR A 44 7.14 8.81 3.35
C THR A 44 6.10 9.83 3.81
N LYS A 45 6.36 10.47 4.95
CA LYS A 45 5.54 11.59 5.44
C LYS A 45 5.52 12.76 4.46
N GLU A 46 6.65 13.07 3.82
CA GLU A 46 6.76 14.17 2.87
C GLU A 46 5.85 13.94 1.66
N ASP A 47 5.77 12.70 1.17
CA ASP A 47 4.89 12.31 0.06
C ASP A 47 3.39 12.51 0.40
N ARG A 48 3.02 12.44 1.69
CA ARG A 48 1.64 12.67 2.15
C ARG A 48 1.30 14.14 2.30
N GLU A 49 2.29 14.97 2.65
CA GLU A 49 2.10 16.42 2.79
C GLU A 49 1.96 17.12 1.43
N LEU A 50 2.50 16.52 0.37
CA LEU A 50 2.40 17.02 -1.01
C LEU A 50 1.11 16.60 -1.73
N ALA A 51 0.32 15.70 -1.16
CA ALA A 51 -0.89 15.18 -1.76
C ALA A 51 -2.02 16.23 -1.73
N GLU A 52 -2.77 16.34 -2.83
CA GLU A 52 -3.97 17.18 -2.91
C GLU A 52 -5.10 16.63 -2.01
N ASP A 53 -6.06 17.48 -1.65
CA ASP A 53 -7.13 17.14 -0.69
C ASP A 53 -8.42 16.63 -1.39
N ASP A 54 -8.39 16.41 -2.71
CA ASP A 54 -9.53 15.92 -3.49
C ASP A 54 -9.62 14.39 -3.50
N TRP A 55 -10.05 13.82 -2.38
CA TRP A 55 -10.25 12.38 -2.21
C TRP A 55 -11.60 11.86 -2.75
N GLU A 56 -12.44 12.73 -3.35
CA GLU A 56 -13.74 12.32 -3.91
C GLU A 56 -13.58 11.40 -5.14
N GLY A 57 -12.39 11.42 -5.77
CA GLY A 57 -12.04 10.64 -6.96
C GLY A 57 -11.25 9.35 -6.71
N VAL A 58 -11.12 8.88 -5.45
CA VAL A 58 -10.46 7.58 -5.20
C VAL A 58 -11.30 6.47 -5.82
N ASP A 59 -10.85 5.94 -6.96
CA ASP A 59 -11.46 4.78 -7.61
C ASP A 59 -11.10 3.48 -6.87
N ALA A 60 -11.54 3.39 -5.61
CA ALA A 60 -11.53 2.15 -4.84
C ALA A 60 -12.78 1.29 -5.14
N SER A 61 -13.35 1.40 -6.36
CA SER A 61 -14.59 0.74 -6.76
C SER A 61 -14.39 -0.75 -7.09
N GLY A 62 -13.88 -1.51 -6.11
CA GLY A 62 -13.77 -2.97 -6.16
C GLY A 62 -14.43 -3.61 -4.95
N ASN A 63 -15.19 -4.69 -5.16
CA ASN A 63 -16.00 -5.37 -4.13
C ASN A 63 -15.25 -5.79 -2.85
N ASN A 64 -13.90 -5.80 -2.84
CA ASN A 64 -13.07 -6.18 -1.70
C ASN A 64 -11.79 -5.32 -1.55
N GLY A 65 -11.74 -4.10 -2.12
CA GLY A 65 -10.51 -3.30 -2.25
C GLY A 65 -9.73 -3.17 -0.95
N ILE A 66 -10.33 -2.57 0.09
CA ILE A 66 -9.65 -2.35 1.37
C ILE A 66 -9.42 -3.64 2.17
N ILE A 67 -10.32 -4.62 2.07
CA ILE A 67 -10.20 -5.90 2.78
C ILE A 67 -8.95 -6.65 2.29
N ASN A 68 -8.67 -6.60 0.99
CA ASN A 68 -7.46 -7.18 0.41
C ASN A 68 -6.18 -6.47 0.91
N VAL A 69 -6.23 -5.14 1.09
CA VAL A 69 -5.10 -4.36 1.62
C VAL A 69 -4.79 -4.80 3.06
N MET A 70 -5.82 -4.88 3.90
CA MET A 70 -5.70 -5.33 5.29
C MET A 70 -5.19 -6.77 5.39
N ALA A 71 -5.69 -7.67 4.54
CA ALA A 71 -5.23 -9.05 4.49
C ALA A 71 -3.74 -9.15 4.11
N TYR A 72 -3.29 -8.40 3.11
CA TYR A 72 -1.89 -8.39 2.71
C TYR A 72 -0.98 -7.87 3.82
N LEU A 73 -1.35 -6.74 4.45
CA LEU A 73 -0.60 -6.17 5.57
C LEU A 73 -0.51 -7.13 6.76
N LEU A 74 -1.57 -7.90 7.04
CA LEU A 74 -1.56 -8.92 8.07
C LEU A 74 -0.55 -10.04 7.75
N PHE A 75 -0.58 -10.59 6.54
CA PHE A 75 0.35 -11.66 6.14
C PHE A 75 1.81 -11.17 6.10
N TRP A 76 2.04 -9.95 5.62
CA TRP A 76 3.36 -9.33 5.68
C TRP A 76 3.81 -9.14 7.14
N GLY A 77 2.94 -8.63 8.02
CA GLY A 77 3.25 -8.46 9.44
C GLY A 77 3.58 -9.77 10.16
N MET A 78 2.83 -10.85 9.88
CA MET A 78 3.13 -12.19 10.41
C MET A 78 4.54 -12.65 10.01
N ARG A 79 4.95 -12.36 8.78
CA ARG A 79 6.29 -12.69 8.30
C ARG A 79 7.36 -11.82 8.96
N VAL A 80 7.15 -10.51 9.08
CA VAL A 80 8.05 -9.60 9.81
C VAL A 80 8.30 -10.10 11.23
N VAL A 81 7.27 -10.59 11.92
CA VAL A 81 7.39 -11.18 13.27
C VAL A 81 8.24 -12.46 13.26
N GLN A 82 8.15 -13.28 12.21
CA GLN A 82 8.92 -14.53 12.09
C GLN A 82 10.38 -14.29 11.69
N THR A 83 10.65 -13.36 10.77
CA THR A 83 11.98 -13.16 10.17
C THR A 83 12.77 -12.02 10.81
N GLY A 84 12.09 -11.05 11.43
CA GLY A 84 12.69 -9.80 11.91
C GLY A 84 13.10 -8.83 10.79
N ALA A 85 12.98 -9.22 9.52
CA ALA A 85 13.36 -8.41 8.37
C ALA A 85 12.19 -7.55 7.87
N GLY A 86 12.49 -6.40 7.24
CA GLY A 86 11.47 -5.58 6.57
C GLY A 86 10.50 -4.85 7.50
N ARG A 87 10.83 -4.71 8.80
CA ARG A 87 9.93 -4.11 9.80
C ARG A 87 9.60 -2.66 9.51
N GLN A 88 10.58 -1.86 9.10
CA GLN A 88 10.36 -0.44 8.86
C GLN A 88 9.46 -0.26 7.63
N GLU A 89 9.71 -1.00 6.57
CA GLU A 89 8.96 -0.92 5.33
C GLU A 89 7.50 -1.37 5.51
N TRP A 90 7.26 -2.33 6.41
CA TRP A 90 5.91 -2.72 6.81
C TRP A 90 5.20 -1.62 7.65
N ILE A 91 5.93 -0.94 8.54
CA ILE A 91 5.39 0.21 9.30
C ILE A 91 5.05 1.36 8.36
N ASP A 92 5.91 1.66 7.38
CA ASP A 92 5.67 2.73 6.41
C ASP A 92 4.39 2.45 5.60
N ALA A 93 4.18 1.18 5.20
CA ALA A 93 2.97 0.73 4.54
C ALA A 93 1.72 0.87 5.41
N LEU A 94 1.79 0.49 6.70
CA LEU A 94 0.70 0.67 7.66
C LEU A 94 0.31 2.15 7.80
N CYS A 95 1.30 3.00 8.01
CA CYS A 95 1.08 4.44 8.18
C CYS A 95 0.47 5.08 6.92
N ASP A 96 0.80 4.58 5.73
CA ASP A 96 0.24 5.13 4.49
C ASP A 96 -1.22 4.71 4.29
N VAL A 97 -1.53 3.44 4.55
CA VAL A 97 -2.90 2.93 4.47
C VAL A 97 -3.80 3.59 5.52
N GLU A 98 -3.32 3.74 6.76
CA GLU A 98 -4.04 4.46 7.82
C GLU A 98 -4.37 5.90 7.41
N TRP A 99 -3.40 6.59 6.82
CA TRP A 99 -3.56 7.97 6.39
C TRP A 99 -4.58 8.10 5.25
N VAL A 100 -4.50 7.23 4.21
CA VAL A 100 -5.50 7.20 3.13
C VAL A 100 -6.90 6.95 3.68
N LEU A 101 -7.04 5.97 4.58
CA LEU A 101 -8.32 5.66 5.20
C LEU A 101 -8.89 6.82 6.02
N SER A 102 -8.02 7.54 6.74
CA SER A 102 -8.43 8.72 7.50
C SER A 102 -8.95 9.81 6.55
N LYS A 103 -8.24 10.06 5.45
CA LYS A 103 -8.67 11.02 4.42
C LYS A 103 -9.99 10.66 3.75
N MET A 104 -10.24 9.38 3.50
CA MET A 104 -11.53 8.91 2.97
C MET A 104 -12.69 9.09 3.96
N LEU A 105 -12.42 9.08 5.27
CA LEU A 105 -13.44 9.22 6.33
C LEU A 105 -13.69 10.68 6.73
N GLU A 106 -12.75 11.58 6.45
CA GLU A 106 -12.83 13.02 6.74
C GLU A 106 -13.59 13.81 5.66
N GLN A 107 -14.05 13.15 4.60
CA GLN A 107 -14.95 13.71 3.58
C GLN A 107 -16.41 13.77 4.07
#